data_AF-X0XN24-F1
#
_entry.id   AF-X0XN24-F1
#
_cell.length_a   1.000
_cell.length_b   1.000
_cell.length_c   1.000
_cell.angle_alpha   90.00
_cell.angle_beta   90.00
_cell.angle_gamma   90.00
#
_symmetry.space_group_name_H-M   'P 1'
#
loop_
_entity.id
_entity.type
_entity.pdbx_description
1 polymer ?
#
loop_
_entity_poly.entity_id
_entity_poly.type
_entity_poly.pdbx_seq_one_letter_code
_entity_poly.pdbx_strand_id
1 'polypeptide(L)'
;MSLLLLFGGSSDVTVPVSDLDVLTRKTILVEFTDEIVTDDTYYDVNNYFLEVIDGEGPVEVVGVLPVNGTSSLELVLVTQPMTYGTTYQLTTAALNDRNGASISFIGQFIYRDTK
;
A
#
# COMPACT_ATOMS: atom_id res chain seq x y z
N MET A 1 23.52 36.40 -15.51
CA MET A 1 23.37 34.96 -15.76
C MET A 1 22.14 34.50 -14.99
N SER A 2 21.03 34.21 -15.68
CA SER A 2 19.83 33.68 -15.04
C SER A 2 19.92 32.17 -15.00
N LEU A 3 19.83 31.61 -13.80
CA LEU A 3 19.78 30.18 -13.53
C LEU A 3 18.35 29.70 -13.84
N LEU A 4 18.20 28.87 -14.87
CA LEU A 4 16.95 28.21 -15.20
C LEU A 4 16.78 27.02 -14.26
N LEU A 5 15.90 27.15 -13.26
CA LEU A 5 15.47 26.02 -12.43
C LEU A 5 14.49 25.17 -13.27
N LEU A 6 14.98 24.04 -13.80
CA LEU A 6 14.10 22.97 -14.28
C LEU A 6 13.43 22.35 -13.05
N PHE A 7 12.18 22.72 -12.79
CA PHE A 7 11.30 21.90 -11.97
C PHE A 7 10.92 20.68 -12.82
N GLY A 8 11.67 19.59 -12.66
CA GLY A 8 11.20 18.27 -13.07
C GLY A 8 10.01 17.92 -12.19
N GLY A 9 8.80 18.12 -12.69
CA GLY A 9 7.60 17.66 -11.99
C GLY A 9 7.61 16.15 -11.98
N SER A 10 7.86 15.53 -10.82
CA SER A 10 7.35 14.18 -10.59
C SER A 10 5.84 14.31 -10.64
N SER A 11 5.24 13.75 -11.68
CA SER A 11 3.82 13.53 -11.68
C SER A 11 3.64 12.35 -10.75
N ASP A 12 3.38 12.60 -9.47
CA ASP A 12 3.05 11.54 -8.53
C ASP A 12 1.77 10.88 -9.05
N VAL A 13 1.92 9.70 -9.67
CA VAL A 13 0.79 8.96 -10.22
C VAL A 13 0.19 8.19 -9.06
N THR A 14 -1.00 8.57 -8.61
CA THR A 14 -1.76 7.73 -7.68
C THR A 14 -2.23 6.50 -8.43
N VAL A 15 -1.70 5.31 -8.12
CA VAL A 15 -2.32 4.07 -8.59
C VAL A 15 -3.52 3.81 -7.70
N PRO A 16 -4.72 3.62 -8.29
CA PRO A 16 -5.84 3.14 -7.52
C PRO A 16 -5.51 1.73 -7.04
N VAL A 17 -5.41 1.50 -5.73
CA VAL A 17 -5.69 0.15 -5.22
C VAL A 17 -7.14 -0.12 -5.56
N SER A 18 -7.36 -1.24 -6.25
CA SER A 18 -8.67 -1.68 -6.70
C SER A 18 -9.51 -2.17 -5.53
N ASP A 19 -8.87 -2.87 -4.59
CA ASP A 19 -9.51 -3.41 -3.41
C ASP A 19 -8.53 -3.56 -2.24
N LEU A 20 -9.08 -3.41 -1.04
CA LEU A 20 -8.37 -3.64 0.21
C LEU A 20 -9.31 -4.42 1.13
N ASP A 21 -8.97 -5.68 1.37
CA ASP A 21 -9.77 -6.58 2.19
C ASP A 21 -8.98 -7.07 3.41
N VAL A 22 -9.65 -7.17 4.55
CA VAL A 22 -9.04 -7.68 5.77
C VAL A 22 -9.39 -9.15 5.93
N LEU A 23 -8.41 -10.02 5.67
CA LEU A 23 -8.59 -11.47 5.73
C LEU A 23 -8.61 -11.99 7.17
N THR A 24 -7.78 -11.40 8.04
CA THR A 24 -7.69 -11.76 9.47
C THR A 24 -7.23 -10.56 10.28
N ARG A 25 -7.22 -10.69 11.62
CA ARG A 25 -6.62 -9.70 12.53
C ARG A 25 -5.15 -9.36 12.28
N LYS A 26 -4.44 -10.08 11.40
CA LYS A 26 -3.01 -9.88 11.09
C LYS A 26 -2.73 -9.77 9.60
N THR A 27 -3.74 -9.87 8.73
CA THR A 27 -3.50 -10.01 7.30
C THR A 27 -4.49 -9.18 6.50
N ILE A 28 -3.94 -8.39 5.58
CA ILE A 28 -4.68 -7.53 4.66
C ILE A 28 -4.34 -7.97 3.25
N LEU A 29 -5.35 -8.21 2.42
CA LEU A 29 -5.22 -8.38 0.98
C LEU A 29 -5.25 -6.99 0.33
N VAL A 30 -4.28 -6.72 -0.52
CA VAL A 30 -4.19 -5.49 -1.32
C VAL A 30 -4.15 -5.89 -2.78
N GLU A 31 -5.13 -5.42 -3.55
CA GLU A 31 -5.21 -5.64 -5.00
C GLU A 31 -5.01 -4.32 -5.73
N PHE A 32 -4.02 -4.23 -6.61
CA PHE A 32 -3.75 -3.03 -7.40
C PHE A 32 -4.54 -3.02 -8.70
N THR A 33 -5.12 -1.85 -9.07
CA THR A 33 -5.61 -1.70 -10.45
C THR A 33 -4.39 -1.67 -11.38
N ASP A 34 -4.36 -2.60 -12.33
CA ASP A 34 -3.46 -2.63 -13.49
C ASP A 34 -2.02 -3.19 -13.25
N GLU A 35 -1.44 -3.77 -14.31
CA GLU A 35 -0.09 -4.39 -14.36
C GLU A 35 1.05 -3.35 -14.27
N ILE A 36 0.75 -2.14 -13.81
CA ILE A 36 1.62 -0.97 -13.89
C ILE A 36 2.80 -1.09 -12.93
N VAL A 37 2.64 -1.79 -11.81
CA VAL A 37 3.69 -1.98 -10.80
C VAL A 37 4.56 -3.18 -11.20
N THR A 38 5.74 -2.91 -11.75
CA THR A 38 6.63 -3.94 -12.32
C THR A 38 7.88 -4.21 -11.49
N ASP A 39 8.06 -3.53 -10.37
CA ASP A 39 9.33 -3.43 -9.66
C ASP A 39 9.29 -4.17 -8.31
N ASP A 40 10.37 -4.86 -7.92
CA ASP A 40 10.44 -5.63 -6.66
C ASP A 40 10.13 -4.80 -5.39
N THR A 41 10.08 -3.47 -5.52
CA THR A 41 9.70 -2.52 -4.47
C THR A 41 8.32 -2.79 -3.87
N TYR A 42 7.37 -3.42 -4.56
CA TYR A 42 6.09 -3.80 -3.95
C TYR A 42 6.20 -4.93 -2.93
N TYR A 43 7.31 -5.68 -2.90
CA TYR A 43 7.55 -6.67 -1.83
C TYR A 43 8.32 -6.09 -0.64
N ASP A 44 8.74 -4.83 -0.72
CA ASP A 44 9.45 -4.20 0.39
C ASP A 44 8.44 -3.78 1.46
N VAL A 45 8.54 -4.41 2.62
CA VAL A 45 7.72 -4.10 3.80
C VAL A 45 7.81 -2.62 4.20
N ASN A 46 8.95 -1.97 3.94
CA ASN A 46 9.18 -0.57 4.29
C ASN A 46 8.35 0.41 3.45
N ASN A 47 7.72 -0.07 2.38
CA ASN A 47 6.84 0.73 1.54
C ASN A 47 5.40 0.77 2.06
N TYR A 48 5.08 0.10 3.17
CA TYR A 48 3.73 0.00 3.71
C TYR A 48 3.64 0.56 5.13
N PHE A 49 2.79 1.57 5.30
CA PHE A 49 2.58 2.23 6.58
C PHE A 49 1.12 2.08 6.98
N LEU A 50 0.86 1.41 8.10
CA LEU A 50 -0.48 1.21 8.62
C LEU A 50 -0.67 2.06 9.88
N GLU A 51 -1.57 3.03 9.81
CA GLU A 51 -1.83 3.99 10.87
C GLU A 51 -3.25 3.83 11.41
N VAL A 52 -3.43 4.05 12.71
CA VAL A 52 -4.76 4.15 13.32
C VAL A 52 -5.26 5.58 13.19
N ILE A 53 -6.42 5.81 12.57
CA ILE A 53 -6.91 7.17 12.30
C ILE A 53 -7.34 7.90 13.58
N ASP A 54 -8.04 7.20 14.47
CA ASP A 54 -8.65 7.78 15.68
C ASP A 54 -8.03 7.24 16.98
N GLY A 55 -6.78 6.79 16.94
CA GLY A 55 -6.15 6.05 18.04
C GLY A 55 -4.65 6.23 18.12
N GLU A 56 -4.01 5.52 19.04
CA GLU A 56 -2.58 5.67 19.30
C GLU A 56 -1.73 4.74 18.43
N GLY A 57 -0.84 5.35 17.65
CA GLY A 57 0.33 4.72 17.05
C GLY A 57 0.09 3.93 15.77
N PRO A 58 1.15 3.67 14.99
CA PRO A 58 1.08 2.81 13.83
C PRO A 58 0.98 1.33 14.25
N VAL A 59 0.40 0.52 13.38
CA VAL A 59 0.52 -0.93 13.42
C VAL A 59 1.64 -1.32 12.46
N GLU A 60 2.65 -2.03 12.95
CA GLU A 60 3.78 -2.42 12.13
C GLU A 60 3.35 -3.46 11.08
N VAL A 61 3.75 -3.23 9.83
CA VAL A 61 3.74 -4.25 8.78
C VAL A 61 5.04 -5.03 8.91
N VAL A 62 4.94 -6.35 9.06
CA VAL A 62 6.07 -7.24 9.36
C VAL A 62 6.40 -8.17 8.18
N GLY A 63 5.58 -8.17 7.14
CA GLY A 63 5.84 -8.94 5.94
C GLY A 63 4.91 -8.60 4.79
N VAL A 64 5.37 -8.89 3.58
CA VAL A 64 4.61 -8.79 2.34
C VAL A 64 4.77 -10.11 1.61
N LEU A 65 3.65 -10.74 1.25
CA LEU A 65 3.64 -12.04 0.57
C LEU A 65 2.96 -11.92 -0.79
N PRO A 66 3.53 -12.48 -1.87
CA PRO A 66 2.85 -12.57 -3.15
C PRO A 66 1.62 -13.45 -3.06
N VAL A 67 0.53 -13.04 -3.70
CA VAL A 67 -0.54 -13.95 -4.09
C VAL A 67 -0.22 -14.46 -5.49
N ASN A 68 -0.02 -15.77 -5.62
CA ASN A 68 0.31 -16.39 -6.90
C ASN A 68 -0.94 -16.90 -7.61
N GLY A 69 -0.95 -16.83 -8.94
CA GLY A 69 -1.99 -17.43 -9.79
C GLY A 69 -3.17 -16.51 -10.11
N THR A 70 -3.04 -15.22 -9.83
CA THR A 70 -4.02 -14.17 -10.16
C THR A 70 -3.58 -13.43 -11.42
N SER A 71 -4.54 -12.84 -12.15
CA SER A 71 -4.24 -11.97 -13.29
C SER A 71 -3.95 -10.53 -12.87
N SER A 72 -4.28 -10.17 -11.63
CA SER A 72 -4.00 -8.88 -10.99
C SER A 72 -2.81 -9.01 -10.04
N LEU A 73 -2.13 -7.88 -9.80
CA LEU A 73 -1.11 -7.82 -8.76
C LEU A 73 -1.79 -7.78 -7.39
N GLU A 74 -1.69 -8.89 -6.68
CA GLU A 74 -2.28 -9.09 -5.35
C GLU A 74 -1.18 -9.41 -4.33
N LEU A 75 -1.27 -8.78 -3.16
CA LEU A 75 -0.32 -8.95 -2.06
C LEU A 75 -1.06 -9.17 -0.75
N VAL A 76 -0.48 -10.02 0.11
CA VAL A 76 -0.88 -10.11 1.51
C VAL A 76 0.11 -9.36 2.37
N LEU A 77 -0.34 -8.29 3.00
CA LEU A 77 0.39 -7.63 4.06
C LEU A 77 0.17 -8.41 5.37
N VAL A 78 1.27 -8.76 6.02
CA VAL A 78 1.27 -9.35 7.36
C VAL A 78 1.61 -8.25 8.35
N THR A 79 0.76 -8.07 9.36
CA THR A 79 0.86 -6.98 10.33
C THR A 79 0.97 -7.52 11.75
N GLN A 80 1.35 -6.65 12.68
CA GLN A 80 1.00 -6.85 14.09
C GLN A 80 -0.53 -6.94 14.25
N PRO A 81 -1.05 -7.57 15.34
CA PRO A 81 -2.49 -7.71 15.54
C PRO A 81 -3.23 -6.37 15.48
N MET A 82 -4.20 -6.28 14.58
CA MET A 82 -5.17 -5.19 14.49
C MET A 82 -6.27 -5.37 15.55
N THR A 83 -6.83 -4.24 15.97
CA THR A 83 -7.90 -4.14 16.96
C THR A 83 -9.25 -4.08 16.26
N TYR A 84 -10.16 -4.96 16.67
CA TYR A 84 -11.51 -5.03 16.11
C TYR A 84 -12.25 -3.69 16.30
N GLY A 85 -12.94 -3.25 15.25
CA GLY A 85 -13.72 -2.02 15.23
C GLY A 85 -12.89 -0.75 15.04
N THR A 86 -11.57 -0.86 14.91
CA THR A 86 -10.68 0.28 14.70
C THR A 86 -10.57 0.63 13.21
N THR A 87 -10.57 1.94 12.92
CA THR A 87 -10.33 2.48 11.57
C THR A 87 -8.83 2.62 11.34
N TYR A 88 -8.36 2.08 10.23
CA TYR A 88 -6.98 2.09 9.80
C TYR A 88 -6.84 2.83 8.48
N GLN A 89 -5.67 3.43 8.29
CA GLN A 89 -5.20 3.97 7.02
C GLN A 89 -3.94 3.22 6.60
N LEU A 90 -3.98 2.58 5.44
CA LEU A 90 -2.81 2.05 4.75
C LEU A 90 -2.30 3.08 3.76
N THR A 91 -1.05 3.47 3.92
CA THR A 91 -0.32 4.31 2.97
C THR A 91 0.79 3.50 2.33
N THR A 92 0.91 3.55 1.00
CA THR A 92 2.09 3.04 0.30
C THR A 92 2.98 4.18 -0.16
N ALA A 93 4.29 3.96 -0.06
CA ALA A 93 5.30 4.90 -0.54
C ALA A 93 6.28 4.20 -1.50
N ALA A 94 6.89 4.99 -2.39
CA ALA A 94 8.01 4.55 -3.23
C ALA A 94 7.75 3.28 -4.08
N LEU A 95 6.51 3.04 -4.47
CA LEU A 95 6.20 2.06 -5.51
C LEU A 95 6.54 2.68 -6.87
N ASN A 96 7.09 1.92 -7.80
CA ASN A 96 7.41 2.44 -9.13
C ASN A 96 6.56 1.76 -10.21
N ASP A 97 6.13 2.55 -11.19
CA ASP A 97 5.52 2.02 -12.38
C ASP A 97 6.57 1.46 -13.36
N ARG A 98 6.10 0.82 -14.43
CA ARG A 98 6.93 0.34 -15.53
C ARG A 98 7.81 1.42 -16.20
N ASN A 99 7.48 2.69 -16.03
CA ASN A 99 8.21 3.83 -16.56
C ASN A 99 9.14 4.48 -15.51
N GLY A 100 9.20 3.94 -14.28
CA GLY A 100 9.96 4.48 -13.16
C GLY A 100 9.32 5.69 -12.48
N ALA A 101 8.03 5.94 -12.71
CA ALA A 101 7.28 6.96 -12.00
C ALA A 101 6.89 6.47 -10.60
N SER A 102 7.13 7.33 -9.60
CA SER A 102 6.72 7.05 -8.22
C SER A 102 5.20 7.06 -8.10
N ILE A 103 4.72 6.04 -7.39
CA ILE A 103 3.34 5.77 -7.10
C ILE A 103 3.16 5.76 -5.58
N SER A 104 2.05 6.38 -5.15
CA SER A 104 1.56 6.27 -3.78
C SER A 104 0.08 5.89 -3.79
N PHE A 105 -0.33 5.20 -2.73
CA PHE A 105 -1.72 4.88 -2.44
C PHE A 105 -2.05 5.24 -0.99
N ILE A 106 -3.28 5.67 -0.76
CA ILE A 106 -3.85 5.85 0.58
C ILE A 106 -5.23 5.20 0.59
N GLY A 107 -5.40 4.20 1.45
CA GLY A 107 -6.65 3.46 1.64
C GLY A 107 -7.07 3.42 3.09
N GLN A 108 -8.37 3.50 3.35
CA GLN A 108 -8.91 3.40 4.70
C GLN A 108 -9.87 2.23 4.81
N PHE A 109 -9.81 1.53 5.94
CA PHE A 109 -10.70 0.41 6.23
C PHE A 109 -10.96 0.30 7.73
N ILE A 110 -12.05 -0.38 8.09
CA ILE A 110 -12.35 -0.72 9.48
C ILE A 110 -12.11 -2.21 9.62
N TYR A 111 -11.22 -2.62 10.53
CA TYR A 111 -11.08 -4.04 10.80
C TYR A 111 -12.33 -4.55 11.52
N ARG A 112 -13.02 -5.46 10.86
CA ARG A 112 -14.10 -6.27 11.42
C ARG A 112 -13.72 -7.70 11.13
N ASP A 113 -13.81 -8.60 12.10
CA ASP A 113 -13.59 -10.03 11.85
C ASP A 113 -14.51 -10.47 10.71
N THR A 114 -13.89 -10.77 9.57
CA THR A 114 -14.52 -11.46 8.46
C THR A 114 -14.56 -12.93 8.87
N LYS A 115 -15.78 -13.48 8.90
CA LYS A 115 -16.09 -14.82 9.40
C LYS A 115 -15.37 -15.92 8.65
#